data_AF-A0A841DDA0-F1
#
_entry.id   AF-A0A841DDA0-F1
#
_cell.length_a   1.000
_cell.length_b   1.000
_cell.length_c   1.000
_cell.angle_alpha   90.00
_cell.angle_beta   90.00
_cell.angle_gamma   90.00
#
_symmetry.space_group_name_H-M   'P 1'
#
loop_
_entity.id
_entity.type
_entity.pdbx_description
1 polymer ?
#
loop_
_entity_poly.entity_id
_entity_poly.type
_entity_poly.pdbx_seq_one_letter_code
_entity_poly.pdbx_strand_id
1 'polypeptide(L)'
;MNASAPSEHLTFADADARLDGSLSVCFQGDYDTVLFFDGDVVLGEDFLQALGELGGREVDIVVITGDLTVSGPIALYDSTPGLYVEGTTRAETLEGGDAEIYIQDGVFTHLVYGYYNHGILEAGRVQTPWVINSDHDLRITAPDARHVDNCSAFSDAEFNRDNIVEWFVPEVVDREHGSIVVEKFLSRLRAGLPVRSWL
;
A
#
# COMPACT_ATOMS: atom_id res chain seq x y z
N MET A 1 4.01 10.37 -19.65
CA MET A 1 3.75 8.92 -19.80
C MET A 1 2.26 8.75 -20.11
N ASN A 2 1.84 7.64 -20.75
CA ASN A 2 0.41 7.36 -20.96
C ASN A 2 0.03 6.12 -20.16
N ALA A 3 -0.99 6.22 -19.30
CA ALA A 3 -1.67 5.04 -18.79
C ALA A 3 -2.18 4.18 -19.95
N SER A 4 -2.22 2.86 -19.77
CA SER A 4 -2.69 1.92 -20.79
C SER A 4 -4.19 2.01 -21.08
N ALA A 5 -4.97 2.60 -20.17
CA ALA A 5 -6.42 2.74 -20.26
C ALA A 5 -6.85 4.22 -20.21
N PRO A 6 -7.94 4.59 -20.91
CA PRO A 6 -8.54 5.91 -20.76
C PRO A 6 -9.09 6.09 -19.34
N SER A 7 -8.98 7.31 -18.81
CA SER A 7 -9.56 7.70 -17.53
C SER A 7 -10.76 8.61 -17.71
N GLU A 8 -11.67 8.58 -16.74
CA GLU A 8 -12.82 9.47 -16.64
C GLU A 8 -12.84 10.12 -15.25
N HIS A 9 -13.17 11.41 -15.18
CA HIS A 9 -13.48 12.06 -13.91
C HIS A 9 -14.96 11.89 -13.61
N LEU A 10 -15.25 11.25 -12.48
CA LEU A 10 -16.61 10.98 -12.02
C LEU A 10 -16.83 11.61 -10.64
N THR A 11 -18.11 11.77 -10.29
CA THR A 11 -18.48 11.93 -8.88
C THR A 11 -18.36 10.57 -8.18
N PHE A 12 -18.16 10.57 -6.85
CA PHE A 12 -18.18 9.35 -6.06
C PHE A 12 -19.46 8.54 -6.30
N ALA A 13 -20.63 9.20 -6.30
CA ALA A 13 -21.91 8.54 -6.51
C ALA A 13 -22.03 7.88 -7.90
N ASP A 14 -21.51 8.51 -8.96
CA ASP A 14 -21.52 7.93 -10.31
C ASP A 14 -20.56 6.74 -10.43
N ALA A 15 -19.37 6.83 -9.82
CA ALA A 15 -18.41 5.72 -9.79
C ALA A 15 -18.95 4.54 -8.97
N ASP A 16 -19.54 4.82 -7.81
CA ASP A 16 -20.14 3.81 -6.93
C ASP A 16 -21.32 3.11 -7.60
N ALA A 17 -22.16 3.85 -8.34
CA ALA A 17 -23.24 3.28 -9.12
C ALA A 17 -22.75 2.35 -10.24
N ARG A 18 -21.57 2.60 -10.83
CA ARG A 18 -20.95 1.69 -11.82
C ARG A 18 -20.39 0.41 -11.18
N LEU A 19 -20.05 0.48 -9.90
CA LEU A 19 -19.51 -0.62 -9.11
C LEU A 19 -20.56 -1.26 -8.19
N ASP A 20 -21.85 -1.09 -8.51
CA ASP A 20 -22.99 -1.65 -7.77
C ASP A 20 -22.95 -1.38 -6.25
N GLY A 21 -22.42 -0.22 -5.84
CA GLY A 21 -22.34 0.19 -4.43
C GLY A 21 -21.06 -0.22 -3.69
N SER A 22 -20.08 -0.79 -4.38
CA SER A 22 -18.85 -1.29 -3.75
C SER A 22 -18.04 -0.21 -3.03
N LEU A 23 -18.00 1.01 -3.56
CA LEU A 23 -17.23 2.10 -2.93
C LEU A 23 -17.88 2.51 -1.61
N SER A 24 -19.21 2.62 -1.56
CA SER A 24 -19.95 2.93 -0.33
C SER A 24 -19.85 1.83 0.74
N VAL A 25 -19.51 0.60 0.35
CA VAL A 25 -19.27 -0.51 1.29
C VAL A 25 -17.86 -0.46 1.86
N CYS A 26 -16.87 -0.12 1.03
CA CYS A 26 -15.47 -0.08 1.41
C CYS A 26 -15.11 1.20 2.17
N PHE A 27 -15.31 2.36 1.54
CA PHE A 27 -14.81 3.63 2.04
C PHE A 27 -15.64 4.18 3.20
N GLN A 28 -14.95 4.72 4.21
CA GLN A 28 -15.56 5.32 5.39
C GLN A 28 -15.57 6.86 5.33
N GLY A 29 -14.66 7.43 4.56
CA GLY A 29 -14.56 8.87 4.34
C GLY A 29 -15.66 9.45 3.45
N ASP A 30 -15.87 10.76 3.60
CA ASP A 30 -16.71 11.54 2.69
C ASP A 30 -15.87 11.98 1.49
N TYR A 31 -16.12 11.38 0.33
CA TYR A 31 -15.37 11.61 -0.91
C TYR A 31 -16.29 12.12 -2.02
N ASP A 32 -15.77 13.05 -2.84
CA ASP A 32 -16.57 13.70 -3.89
C ASP A 32 -16.11 13.30 -5.29
N THR A 33 -14.79 13.21 -5.51
CA THR A 33 -14.18 13.13 -6.84
C THR A 33 -13.41 11.84 -7.07
N VAL A 34 -13.67 11.21 -8.22
CA VAL A 34 -13.06 9.92 -8.59
C VAL A 34 -12.35 10.04 -9.93
N LEU A 35 -11.11 9.56 -10.01
CA LEU A 35 -10.47 9.21 -11.27
C LEU A 35 -10.71 7.73 -11.56
N PHE A 36 -11.53 7.44 -12.55
CA PHE A 36 -12.02 6.11 -12.86
C PHE A 36 -11.31 5.54 -14.10
N PHE A 37 -10.80 4.32 -13.99
CA PHE A 37 -10.23 3.54 -15.08
C PHE A 37 -11.06 2.27 -15.29
N ASP A 38 -11.64 2.13 -16.49
CA ASP A 38 -12.35 0.92 -16.90
C ASP A 38 -11.38 -0.06 -17.57
N GLY A 39 -10.95 -1.08 -16.82
CA GLY A 39 -10.01 -2.12 -17.24
C GLY A 39 -8.61 -1.96 -16.67
N ASP A 40 -7.65 -2.63 -17.31
CA ASP A 40 -6.29 -2.79 -16.80
C ASP A 40 -5.44 -1.52 -16.97
N VAL A 41 -4.70 -1.18 -15.92
CA VAL A 41 -3.84 0.01 -15.87
C VAL A 41 -2.38 -0.39 -15.65
N VAL A 42 -1.51 0.08 -16.53
CA VAL A 42 -0.05 -0.03 -16.40
C VAL A 42 0.57 1.35 -16.29
N LEU A 43 1.32 1.58 -15.21
CA LEU A 43 2.05 2.81 -14.91
C LEU A 43 3.56 2.53 -14.93
N GLY A 44 4.30 3.32 -15.72
CA GLY A 44 5.73 3.12 -15.96
C GLY A 44 6.65 3.74 -14.90
N GLU A 45 6.09 4.35 -13.87
CA GLU A 45 6.77 5.09 -12.81
C GLU A 45 6.08 4.81 -11.46
N ASP A 46 6.38 5.60 -10.42
CA ASP A 46 5.64 5.52 -9.16
C ASP A 46 4.18 5.99 -9.32
N PHE A 47 3.31 5.53 -8.43
CA PHE A 47 1.87 5.73 -8.56
C PHE A 47 1.47 7.22 -8.55
N LEU A 48 1.95 8.00 -7.58
CA LEU A 48 1.56 9.41 -7.42
C LEU A 48 2.15 10.32 -8.51
N GLN A 49 3.35 10.02 -9.00
CA GLN A 49 3.95 10.71 -10.13
C GLN A 49 3.12 10.46 -11.39
N ALA A 50 2.79 9.20 -11.68
CA ALA A 50 1.95 8.83 -12.80
C ALA A 50 0.57 9.51 -12.74
N LEU A 51 -0.08 9.52 -11.58
CA LEU A 51 -1.35 10.23 -11.39
C LEU A 51 -1.21 11.74 -11.63
N GLY A 52 -0.12 12.35 -11.19
CA GLY A 52 0.14 13.77 -11.43
C GLY A 52 0.19 14.13 -12.91
N GLU A 53 0.70 13.24 -13.76
CA GLU A 53 0.72 13.43 -15.21
C GLU A 53 -0.66 13.24 -15.86
N LEU A 54 -1.52 12.44 -15.24
CA LEU A 54 -2.88 12.15 -15.70
C LEU A 54 -3.93 13.17 -15.18
N GLY A 55 -3.49 14.19 -14.43
CA GLY A 55 -4.39 15.16 -13.79
C GLY A 55 -5.08 14.63 -12.52
N GLY A 56 -4.64 13.50 -11.99
CA GLY A 56 -5.21 12.82 -10.81
C GLY A 56 -4.70 13.34 -9.46
N ARG A 57 -4.03 14.50 -9.39
CA ARG A 57 -3.50 15.03 -8.12
C ARG A 57 -4.56 15.67 -7.21
N GLU A 58 -5.71 16.00 -7.78
CA GLU A 58 -6.81 16.68 -7.08
C GLU A 58 -8.05 15.79 -6.96
N VAL A 59 -7.88 14.47 -7.07
CA VAL A 59 -8.99 13.52 -6.89
C VAL A 59 -8.93 12.89 -5.52
N ASP A 60 -10.11 12.60 -4.98
CA ASP A 60 -10.24 11.99 -3.68
C ASP A 60 -9.95 10.50 -3.71
N ILE A 61 -10.40 9.80 -4.77
CA ILE A 61 -10.18 8.36 -4.96
C ILE A 61 -9.75 8.06 -6.40
N VAL A 62 -8.86 7.08 -6.54
CA VAL A 62 -8.59 6.41 -7.82
C VAL A 62 -9.25 5.04 -7.83
N VAL A 63 -10.03 4.76 -8.87
CA VAL A 63 -10.76 3.50 -9.07
C VAL A 63 -10.25 2.80 -10.32
N ILE A 64 -9.94 1.51 -10.21
CA ILE A 64 -9.48 0.66 -11.31
C ILE A 64 -10.29 -0.64 -11.29
N THR A 65 -11.06 -0.90 -12.34
CA THR A 65 -11.89 -2.12 -12.45
C THR A 65 -11.12 -3.36 -12.91
N GLY A 66 -9.92 -3.17 -13.48
CA GLY A 66 -9.03 -4.25 -13.90
C GLY A 66 -7.82 -4.43 -12.99
N ASP A 67 -6.76 -5.02 -13.56
CA ASP A 67 -5.47 -5.17 -12.91
C ASP A 67 -4.70 -3.83 -12.86
N LEU A 68 -4.03 -3.54 -11.75
CA LEU A 68 -3.09 -2.42 -11.63
C LEU A 68 -1.65 -2.95 -11.64
N THR A 69 -0.83 -2.48 -12.56
CA THR A 69 0.63 -2.70 -12.55
C THR A 69 1.38 -1.38 -12.48
N VAL A 70 2.16 -1.20 -11.42
CA VAL A 70 3.00 -0.01 -11.19
C VAL A 70 4.46 -0.44 -11.21
N SER A 71 5.29 0.25 -11.99
CA SER A 71 6.72 -0.08 -12.10
C SER A 71 7.51 0.32 -10.85
N GLY A 72 7.01 1.31 -10.09
CA GLY A 72 7.56 1.77 -8.83
C GLY A 72 6.67 1.44 -7.61
N PRO A 73 6.80 2.21 -6.52
CA PRO A 73 5.99 2.06 -5.32
C PRO A 73 4.56 2.61 -5.51
N ILE A 74 3.62 2.04 -4.76
CA ILE A 74 2.34 2.67 -4.43
C ILE A 74 2.47 3.16 -2.99
N ALA A 75 2.68 4.46 -2.81
CA ALA A 75 2.90 5.06 -1.49
C ALA A 75 1.92 6.21 -1.24
N LEU A 76 0.89 5.94 -0.44
CA LEU A 76 -0.24 6.83 -0.15
C LEU A 76 -0.25 7.17 1.34
N TYR A 77 0.59 8.13 1.72
CA TYR A 77 0.78 8.51 3.14
C TYR A 77 -0.21 9.57 3.64
N ASP A 78 -0.69 10.43 2.75
CA ASP A 78 -1.69 11.47 3.07
C ASP A 78 -3.11 10.89 3.00
N SER A 79 -4.12 11.69 3.36
CA SER A 79 -5.54 11.27 3.35
C SER A 79 -6.12 11.03 1.96
N THR A 80 -5.51 11.61 0.91
CA THR A 80 -5.93 11.44 -0.48
C THR A 80 -4.72 11.36 -1.42
N PRO A 81 -4.86 10.67 -2.57
CA PRO A 81 -6.04 9.90 -2.97
C PRO A 81 -6.16 8.58 -2.20
N GLY A 82 -7.39 8.15 -1.95
CA GLY A 82 -7.71 6.75 -1.68
C GLY A 82 -7.56 5.89 -2.94
N LEU A 83 -7.54 4.57 -2.79
CA LEU A 83 -7.34 3.64 -3.90
C LEU A 83 -8.29 2.45 -3.82
N TYR A 84 -8.96 2.14 -4.94
CA TYR A 84 -9.77 0.95 -5.12
C TYR A 84 -9.36 0.19 -6.37
N VAL A 85 -9.05 -1.10 -6.24
CA VAL A 85 -8.69 -1.98 -7.37
C VAL A 85 -9.44 -3.31 -7.28
N GLU A 86 -10.31 -3.60 -8.24
CA GLU A 86 -11.05 -4.87 -8.31
C GLU A 86 -10.17 -6.06 -8.75
N GLY A 87 -9.17 -5.77 -9.60
CA GLY A 87 -8.22 -6.77 -10.08
C GLY A 87 -7.02 -7.01 -9.16
N THR A 88 -6.01 -7.68 -9.71
CA THR A 88 -4.74 -7.92 -9.02
C THR A 88 -3.83 -6.71 -9.13
N THR A 89 -3.31 -6.24 -8.00
CA THR A 89 -2.32 -5.16 -7.94
C THR A 89 -0.89 -5.71 -7.95
N ARG A 90 -0.01 -5.13 -8.77
CA ARG A 90 1.42 -5.48 -8.85
C ARG A 90 2.26 -4.21 -8.74
N ALA A 91 3.18 -4.19 -7.78
CA ALA A 91 4.08 -3.04 -7.60
C ALA A 91 5.38 -3.43 -6.90
N GLU A 92 6.28 -2.47 -6.74
CA GLU A 92 7.47 -2.63 -5.91
C GLU A 92 7.08 -2.81 -4.43
N THR A 93 6.27 -1.87 -3.92
CA THR A 93 5.74 -1.81 -2.56
C THR A 93 4.29 -1.33 -2.58
N LEU A 94 3.57 -1.65 -1.51
CA LEU A 94 2.30 -1.00 -1.15
C LEU A 94 2.45 -0.38 0.24
N GLU A 95 2.31 0.93 0.32
CA GLU A 95 2.55 1.72 1.55
C GLU A 95 1.31 2.60 1.78
N GLY A 96 0.64 2.39 2.91
CA GLY A 96 -0.57 3.14 3.32
C GLY A 96 -0.34 3.96 4.58
N GLY A 97 -0.81 5.20 4.57
CA GLY A 97 -0.83 6.13 5.69
C GLY A 97 -2.24 6.49 6.12
N ASP A 98 -2.62 7.75 5.91
CA ASP A 98 -3.96 8.27 6.25
C ASP A 98 -5.02 7.96 5.17
N ALA A 99 -4.61 7.49 3.99
CA ALA A 99 -5.52 7.11 2.92
C ALA A 99 -6.24 5.78 3.21
N GLU A 100 -7.41 5.62 2.62
CA GLU A 100 -8.09 4.33 2.53
C GLU A 100 -7.72 3.61 1.22
N ILE A 101 -7.23 2.38 1.35
CA ILE A 101 -6.73 1.54 0.25
C ILE A 101 -7.45 0.20 0.31
N TYR A 102 -8.13 -0.15 -0.78
CA TYR A 102 -8.84 -1.41 -0.95
C TYR A 102 -8.37 -2.07 -2.25
N ILE A 103 -7.72 -3.23 -2.13
CA ILE A 103 -7.32 -4.03 -3.30
C ILE A 103 -7.79 -5.48 -3.15
N GLN A 104 -8.19 -6.12 -4.24
CA GLN A 104 -8.66 -7.50 -4.19
C GLN A 104 -7.52 -8.48 -3.83
N ASP A 105 -6.46 -8.53 -4.64
CA ASP A 105 -5.28 -9.37 -4.45
C ASP A 105 -4.02 -8.58 -4.84
N GLY A 106 -2.84 -9.00 -4.37
CA GLY A 106 -1.60 -8.23 -4.57
C GLY A 106 -0.33 -9.07 -4.73
N VAL A 107 0.62 -8.57 -5.52
CA VAL A 107 1.99 -9.08 -5.61
C VAL A 107 2.97 -7.92 -5.50
N PHE A 108 3.76 -7.91 -4.43
CA PHE A 108 4.70 -6.84 -4.11
C PHE A 108 6.12 -7.38 -3.98
N THR A 109 7.06 -6.69 -4.61
CA THR A 109 8.46 -7.16 -4.69
C THR A 109 9.18 -7.07 -3.34
N HIS A 110 8.89 -6.02 -2.55
CA HIS A 110 9.64 -5.72 -1.34
C HIS A 110 8.83 -5.81 -0.07
N LEU A 111 7.71 -5.10 0.03
CA LEU A 111 6.91 -5.10 1.26
C LEU A 111 5.49 -4.58 1.04
N VAL A 112 4.63 -4.89 2.01
CA VAL A 112 3.44 -4.09 2.34
C VAL A 112 3.67 -3.40 3.67
N TYR A 113 3.36 -2.11 3.73
CA TYR A 113 3.59 -1.27 4.90
C TYR A 113 2.36 -0.47 5.28
N GLY A 114 1.91 -0.62 6.53
CA GLY A 114 0.94 0.27 7.14
C GLY A 114 1.62 1.24 8.10
N TYR A 115 1.37 2.53 7.93
CA TYR A 115 1.90 3.61 8.75
C TYR A 115 0.76 4.44 9.34
N TYR A 116 0.77 4.60 10.66
CA TYR A 116 -0.17 5.47 11.39
C TYR A 116 -1.63 5.03 11.32
N ASN A 117 -2.45 5.50 12.26
CA ASN A 117 -3.70 4.85 12.64
C ASN A 117 -4.96 5.48 12.04
N HIS A 118 -4.83 6.34 11.03
CA HIS A 118 -5.95 7.10 10.47
C HIS A 118 -6.54 6.49 9.20
N GLY A 119 -5.72 5.83 8.37
CA GLY A 119 -6.20 5.17 7.17
C GLY A 119 -6.53 3.69 7.39
N ILE A 120 -6.93 3.05 6.29
CA ILE A 120 -7.17 1.61 6.22
C ILE A 120 -6.40 1.08 5.02
N LEU A 121 -5.69 -0.03 5.19
CA LEU A 121 -5.15 -0.79 4.07
C LEU A 121 -5.74 -2.20 4.15
N GLU A 122 -6.72 -2.46 3.29
CA GLU A 122 -7.38 -3.74 3.17
C GLU A 122 -7.02 -4.42 1.85
N ALA A 123 -6.59 -5.67 1.95
CA ALA A 123 -6.28 -6.51 0.81
C ALA A 123 -6.71 -7.95 1.04
N GLY A 124 -7.11 -8.64 -0.02
CA GLY A 124 -7.29 -10.10 0.01
C GLY A 124 -5.96 -10.83 0.15
N ARG A 125 -5.60 -11.67 -0.82
CA ARG A 125 -4.35 -12.44 -0.75
C ARG A 125 -3.19 -11.65 -1.33
N VAL A 126 -2.16 -11.46 -0.50
CA VAL A 126 -0.94 -10.75 -0.88
C VAL A 126 0.26 -11.69 -0.93
N GLN A 127 1.01 -11.62 -2.02
CA GLN A 127 2.35 -12.19 -2.15
C GLN A 127 3.39 -11.10 -1.95
N THR A 128 4.10 -11.16 -0.83
CA THR A 128 5.16 -10.21 -0.47
C THR A 128 6.15 -10.92 0.47
N PRO A 129 7.45 -10.61 0.46
CA PRO A 129 8.36 -11.17 1.44
C PRO A 129 8.18 -10.56 2.85
N TRP A 130 7.66 -9.33 2.94
CA TRP A 130 7.55 -8.60 4.20
C TRP A 130 6.22 -7.88 4.34
N VAL A 131 5.70 -7.90 5.56
CA VAL A 131 4.60 -7.07 6.03
C VAL A 131 5.07 -6.34 7.27
N ILE A 132 4.98 -5.01 7.26
CA ILE A 132 5.33 -4.17 8.41
C ILE A 132 4.09 -3.37 8.79
N ASN A 133 3.73 -3.38 10.07
CA ASN A 133 2.67 -2.53 10.59
C ASN A 133 3.22 -1.57 11.65
N SER A 134 2.96 -0.28 11.50
CA SER A 134 3.29 0.80 12.44
C SER A 134 2.01 1.52 12.87
N ASP A 135 1.17 0.82 13.64
CA ASP A 135 -0.09 1.32 14.20
C ASP A 135 -1.17 1.59 13.16
N HIS A 136 -1.23 0.82 12.09
CA HIS A 136 -2.21 0.99 11.02
C HIS A 136 -3.32 -0.06 11.07
N ASP A 137 -4.51 0.28 10.57
CA ASP A 137 -5.60 -0.67 10.33
C ASP A 137 -5.28 -1.49 9.07
N LEU A 138 -4.34 -2.42 9.23
CA LEU A 138 -3.80 -3.26 8.18
C LEU A 138 -4.54 -4.61 8.15
N ARG A 139 -5.40 -4.78 7.16
CA ARG A 139 -6.30 -5.94 7.01
C ARG A 139 -5.89 -6.75 5.79
N ILE A 140 -4.81 -7.52 5.90
CA ILE A 140 -4.26 -8.27 4.76
C ILE A 140 -4.02 -9.74 5.08
N THR A 141 -4.10 -10.60 4.06
CA THR A 141 -3.71 -12.01 4.16
C THR A 141 -2.42 -12.28 3.38
N ALA A 142 -1.29 -12.38 4.08
CA ALA A 142 0.03 -12.65 3.49
C ALA A 142 0.73 -13.84 4.18
N PRO A 143 0.38 -15.09 3.84
CA PRO A 143 0.81 -16.29 4.59
C PRO A 143 2.29 -16.63 4.43
N ASP A 144 2.91 -16.19 3.34
CA ASP A 144 4.32 -16.45 3.04
C ASP A 144 5.23 -15.29 3.48
N ALA A 145 4.66 -14.21 4.01
CA ALA A 145 5.38 -13.02 4.43
C ALA A 145 5.93 -13.15 5.85
N ARG A 146 7.02 -12.45 6.11
CA ARG A 146 7.52 -12.18 7.46
C ARG A 146 6.82 -10.94 8.01
N HIS A 147 6.17 -11.08 9.16
CA HIS A 147 5.38 -10.03 9.80
C HIS A 147 6.18 -9.30 10.88
N VAL A 148 6.18 -7.97 10.82
CA VAL A 148 6.84 -7.07 11.78
C VAL A 148 5.80 -6.15 12.41
N ASP A 149 5.65 -6.22 13.74
CA ASP A 149 4.96 -5.22 14.54
C ASP A 149 5.95 -4.15 14.98
N ASN A 150 5.83 -2.97 14.39
CA ASN A 150 6.74 -1.86 14.56
C ASN A 150 6.28 -0.85 15.64
N CYS A 151 5.10 -1.04 16.22
CA CYS A 151 4.52 -0.13 17.21
C CYS A 151 4.03 -0.81 18.51
N SER A 152 4.20 -2.13 18.63
CA SER A 152 3.74 -2.94 19.78
C SER A 152 2.21 -3.02 19.90
N ALA A 153 1.47 -2.93 18.79
CA ALA A 153 0.01 -3.02 18.77
C ALA A 153 -0.52 -4.42 18.33
N PHE A 154 0.35 -5.31 17.84
CA PHE A 154 -0.03 -6.60 17.26
C PHE A 154 0.76 -7.77 17.88
N SER A 155 0.06 -8.62 18.64
CA SER A 155 0.70 -9.70 19.43
C SER A 155 1.27 -10.86 18.60
N ASP A 156 0.85 -11.01 17.34
CA ASP A 156 1.07 -12.24 16.57
C ASP A 156 2.19 -12.10 15.51
N ALA A 157 2.88 -10.97 15.46
CA ALA A 157 4.00 -10.75 14.54
C ALA A 157 5.24 -11.60 14.92
N GLU A 158 5.97 -12.08 13.91
CA GLU A 158 7.24 -12.80 14.11
C GLU A 158 8.31 -11.90 14.73
N PHE A 159 8.32 -10.64 14.30
CA PHE A 159 9.24 -9.63 14.80
C PHE A 159 8.47 -8.51 15.47
N ASN A 160 8.93 -8.13 16.66
CA ASN A 160 8.33 -7.08 17.46
C ASN A 160 9.41 -6.37 18.28
N ARG A 161 9.00 -5.42 19.12
CA ARG A 161 9.92 -4.60 19.93
C ARG A 161 10.90 -5.41 20.78
N ASP A 162 10.51 -6.61 21.21
CA ASP A 162 11.32 -7.44 22.08
C ASP A 162 12.49 -8.11 21.35
N ASN A 163 12.41 -8.25 20.02
CA ASN A 163 13.38 -9.06 19.27
C ASN A 163 13.97 -8.36 18.02
N ILE A 164 13.39 -7.26 17.53
CA ILE A 164 13.86 -6.56 16.31
C ILE A 164 15.36 -6.23 16.36
N VAL A 165 15.88 -5.81 17.51
CA VAL A 165 17.30 -5.41 17.65
C VAL A 165 18.26 -6.58 17.42
N GLU A 166 17.84 -7.81 17.70
CA GLU A 166 18.67 -9.02 17.58
C GLU A 166 18.61 -9.61 16.16
N TRP A 167 17.44 -9.51 15.51
CA TRP A 167 17.17 -10.18 14.24
C TRP A 167 17.51 -9.35 13.00
N PHE A 168 17.62 -8.04 13.12
CA PHE A 168 17.88 -7.14 12.00
C PHE A 168 19.23 -6.46 12.10
N VAL A 169 19.79 -6.11 10.94
CA VAL A 169 21.09 -5.42 10.89
C VAL A 169 20.97 -4.04 11.56
N PRO A 170 22.01 -3.56 12.28
CA PRO A 170 21.91 -2.33 13.07
C PRO A 170 21.50 -1.10 12.26
N GLU A 171 21.80 -1.08 10.95
CA GLU A 171 21.51 0.04 10.07
C GLU A 171 20.01 0.27 9.85
N VAL A 172 19.18 -0.78 9.97
CA VAL A 172 17.73 -0.68 9.75
C VAL A 172 16.95 -0.61 11.06
N VAL A 173 17.62 -0.59 12.21
CA VAL A 173 16.99 -0.63 13.52
C VAL A 173 17.19 0.70 14.25
N ASP A 174 16.09 1.27 14.72
CA ASP A 174 16.12 2.24 15.81
C ASP A 174 16.21 1.48 17.13
N ARG A 175 17.40 1.47 17.73
CA ARG A 175 17.65 0.74 18.98
C ARG A 175 17.02 1.39 20.19
N GLU A 176 16.75 2.69 20.15
CA GLU A 176 16.12 3.42 21.25
C GLU A 176 14.64 3.03 21.34
N HIS A 177 13.98 2.99 20.19
CA HIS A 177 12.56 2.66 20.10
C HIS A 177 12.30 1.15 19.95
N GLY A 178 13.30 0.37 19.54
CA GLY A 178 13.16 -1.07 19.28
C GLY A 178 12.34 -1.34 18.02
N SER A 179 12.49 -0.51 16.99
CA SER A 179 11.68 -0.53 15.77
C SER A 179 12.55 -0.56 14.52
N ILE A 180 11.96 -0.97 13.39
CA ILE A 180 12.53 -0.86 12.06
C ILE A 180 12.39 0.57 11.54
N VAL A 181 13.50 1.12 11.06
CA VAL A 181 13.54 2.33 10.24
C VAL A 181 13.21 1.92 8.80
N VAL A 182 11.93 1.97 8.44
CA VAL A 182 11.38 1.40 7.20
C VAL A 182 12.06 1.95 5.93
N GLU A 183 12.41 3.23 5.90
CA GLU A 183 13.16 3.84 4.79
C GLU A 183 14.52 3.15 4.54
N LYS A 184 15.27 2.89 5.62
CA LYS A 184 16.58 2.21 5.54
C LYS A 184 16.42 0.74 5.21
N PHE A 185 15.38 0.12 5.73
CA PHE A 185 15.00 -1.26 5.42
C PHE A 185 14.74 -1.44 3.92
N LEU A 186 13.87 -0.61 3.36
CA LEU A 186 13.52 -0.63 1.94
C LEU A 186 14.73 -0.29 1.05
N SER A 187 15.54 0.69 1.44
CA SER A 187 16.77 1.04 0.72
C SER A 187 17.73 -0.15 0.59
N ARG A 188 17.83 -1.00 1.62
CA ARG A 188 18.65 -2.22 1.56
C ARG A 188 18.04 -3.28 0.67
N LEU A 189 16.72 -3.51 0.75
CA LEU A 189 16.03 -4.47 -0.13
C LEU A 189 16.23 -4.11 -1.61
N ARG A 190 16.06 -2.82 -1.96
CA ARG A 190 16.31 -2.27 -3.31
C ARG A 190 17.75 -2.49 -3.77
N ALA A 191 18.71 -2.40 -2.85
CA ALA A 191 20.13 -2.63 -3.13
C ALA A 191 20.51 -4.13 -3.16
N GLY A 192 19.56 -5.05 -2.94
CA GLY A 192 19.85 -6.48 -2.82
C GLY A 192 20.68 -6.84 -1.58
N LEU A 193 20.68 -5.99 -0.56
CA LEU A 193 21.42 -6.18 0.68
C LEU A 193 20.56 -6.91 1.73
N PRO A 194 21.17 -7.75 2.58
CA PRO A 194 20.44 -8.41 3.67
C PRO A 194 19.93 -7.38 4.67
N VAL A 195 18.70 -7.59 5.15
CA VAL A 195 18.08 -6.82 6.23
C VAL A 195 18.15 -7.53 7.59
N ARG A 196 18.36 -8.86 7.58
CA ARG A 196 18.51 -9.68 8.79
C ARG A 196 19.97 -9.83 9.20
N SER A 197 20.20 -9.94 10.49
CA SER A 197 21.46 -10.38 11.08
C SER A 197 21.64 -11.87 10.85
N TRP A 198 22.83 -12.28 10.39
CA TRP A 198 23.22 -13.68 10.36
C TRP A 198 23.72 -14.07 11.76
N LEU A 199 22.81 -14.51 12.62
CA LEU A 199 23.14 -15.26 13.83
C LEU A 199 22.76 -16.73 13.62
#